data_AF-A0AAD4GL00-F1
#
_entry.id   AF-A0AAD4GL00-F1
#
_cell.length_a   1.000
_cell.length_b   1.000
_cell.length_c   1.000
_cell.angle_alpha   90.00
_cell.angle_beta   90.00
_cell.angle_gamma   90.00
#
_symmetry.space_group_name_H-M   'P 1'
#
loop_
_entity.id
_entity.type
_entity.pdbx_description
1 polymer ?
#
loop_
_entity_poly.entity_id
_entity_poly.type
_entity_poly.pdbx_seq_one_letter_code
_entity_poly.pdbx_strand_id
1 'polypeptide(L)'
;MSSSCSVLLGALKACLLESDCVQKQGRLPSECLKHHTDELPEACQNLRKATYECKRNMLDMRKRFRGNTVGMDGEKKEKLM
;
A
#
# COMPACT_ATOMS: atom_id res chain seq x y z
N MET A 1 -13.92 -6.97 9.69
CA MET A 1 -12.94 -7.86 9.02
C MET A 1 -11.55 -7.37 9.38
N SER A 2 -10.65 -8.27 9.78
CA SER A 2 -9.33 -7.99 10.37
C SER A 2 -8.66 -6.71 9.84
N SER A 3 -8.60 -5.69 10.69
CA SER A 3 -8.14 -4.32 10.42
C SER A 3 -6.65 -4.18 10.12
N SER A 4 -5.90 -5.29 10.11
CA SER A 4 -4.44 -5.26 10.09
C SER A 4 -3.84 -4.71 8.79
N CYS A 5 -4.57 -4.77 7.66
CA CYS A 5 -4.11 -4.23 6.37
C CYS A 5 -4.97 -3.09 5.82
N SER A 6 -6.02 -2.67 6.52
CA SER A 6 -6.91 -1.60 6.02
C SER A 6 -6.21 -0.26 5.95
N VAL A 7 -5.29 0.01 6.89
CA VAL A 7 -4.47 1.23 6.92
C VAL A 7 -3.57 1.30 5.68
N LEU A 8 -2.82 0.23 5.40
CA LEU A 8 -1.96 0.13 4.22
C LEU A 8 -2.76 0.23 2.91
N LEU A 9 -3.95 -0.39 2.85
CA LEU A 9 -4.84 -0.27 1.70
C LEU A 9 -5.39 1.14 1.52
N GLY A 10 -5.70 1.85 2.60
CA GLY A 10 -6.12 3.25 2.58
C GLY A 10 -5.00 4.15 2.03
N ALA A 11 -3.79 4.00 2.58
CA ALA A 11 -2.61 4.73 2.11
C ALA A 11 -2.28 4.45 0.65
N LEU A 12 -2.37 3.20 0.20
CA LEU A 12 -2.16 2.83 -1.22
C LEU A 12 -3.18 3.53 -2.13
N LYS A 13 -4.46 3.55 -1.74
CA LYS A 13 -5.51 4.23 -2.51
C LYS A 13 -5.27 5.73 -2.60
N ALA A 14 -4.92 6.38 -1.49
CA ALA A 14 -4.57 7.80 -1.49
C ALA A 14 -3.40 8.10 -2.43
N CYS A 15 -2.34 7.30 -2.34
CA CYS A 15 -1.17 7.43 -3.21
C CYS A 15 -1.51 7.29 -4.70
N LEU A 16 -2.40 6.35 -5.05
CA LEU A 16 -2.82 6.16 -6.44
C LEU A 16 -3.66 7.32 -6.97
N LEU A 17 -4.52 7.92 -6.15
CA LEU A 17 -5.33 9.08 -6.55
C LEU A 17 -4.47 10.34 -6.80
N GLU A 18 -3.35 10.47 -6.08
CA GLU A 18 -2.36 11.53 -6.29
C GLU A 18 -1.38 11.21 -7.43
N SER A 19 -1.27 9.94 -7.83
CA SER A 19 -0.30 9.53 -8.83
C SER A 19 -0.63 10.03 -10.23
N ASP A 20 0.43 10.27 -11.01
CA ASP A 20 0.36 10.70 -12.41
C ASP A 20 -0.44 9.74 -13.30
N CYS A 21 -0.45 8.44 -13.01
CA CYS A 21 -1.19 7.47 -13.81
C CYS A 21 -2.72 7.71 -13.75
N VAL A 22 -3.24 8.15 -12.60
CA VAL A 22 -4.67 8.48 -12.47
C VAL A 22 -4.92 9.93 -12.86
N GLN A 23 -4.08 10.88 -12.42
CA GLN A 23 -4.30 12.30 -12.70
C GLN A 23 -4.00 12.70 -14.15
N LYS A 24 -2.87 12.27 -14.71
CA LYS A 24 -2.45 12.66 -16.07
C LYS A 24 -3.05 11.76 -17.14
N GLN A 25 -3.05 10.45 -16.92
CA GLN A 25 -3.51 9.49 -17.92
C GLN A 25 -5.00 9.11 -17.79
N GLY A 26 -5.66 9.45 -16.68
CA GLY A 26 -7.09 9.15 -16.47
C GLY A 26 -7.40 7.66 -16.37
N ARG A 27 -6.40 6.81 -16.08
CA ARG A 27 -6.58 5.36 -16.01
C ARG A 27 -7.17 4.93 -14.68
N LEU A 28 -7.80 3.75 -14.67
CA LEU A 28 -8.26 3.15 -13.43
C LEU A 28 -7.06 2.82 -12.52
N PRO A 29 -7.15 3.04 -11.19
CA PRO A 29 -6.09 2.69 -10.25
C PRO A 29 -5.66 1.22 -10.33
N SER A 30 -6.60 0.32 -10.64
CA SER A 30 -6.34 -1.11 -10.85
C SER A 30 -5.45 -1.38 -12.08
N GLU A 31 -5.58 -0.60 -13.14
CA GLU A 31 -4.78 -0.71 -14.36
C GLU A 31 -3.38 -0.13 -14.13
N CYS A 32 -3.29 0.99 -13.41
CA CYS A 32 -2.01 1.58 -12.99
C CYS A 32 -1.17 0.58 -12.17
N LEU A 33 -1.80 -0.16 -11.27
CA LEU A 33 -1.13 -1.20 -10.48
C LEU A 33 -0.71 -2.44 -11.30
N LYS A 34 -1.33 -2.72 -12.43
CA LYS A 34 -0.99 -3.91 -13.24
C LYS A 34 0.06 -3.61 -14.31
N HIS A 35 -0.09 -2.48 -15.00
CA HIS A 35 0.64 -2.20 -16.23
C HIS A 35 1.64 -1.05 -16.09
N HIS A 36 1.43 -0.13 -15.13
CA HIS A 36 2.24 1.09 -15.00
C HIS A 36 2.90 1.18 -13.63
N THR A 37 3.46 0.06 -13.17
CA THR A 37 4.06 -0.05 -11.84
C THR A 37 5.31 0.78 -11.68
N ASP A 38 6.03 0.92 -12.79
CA ASP A 38 7.34 1.56 -12.85
C ASP A 38 7.21 3.07 -13.04
N GLU A 39 6.09 3.54 -13.58
CA GLU A 39 5.72 4.95 -13.70
C GLU A 39 5.18 5.53 -12.38
N LEU A 40 4.84 4.68 -11.41
CA LEU A 40 4.37 5.13 -10.10
C LEU A 40 5.52 5.62 -9.23
N PRO A 41 5.29 6.65 -8.41
CA PRO A 41 6.30 7.14 -7.48
C PRO A 41 6.69 6.04 -6.48
N GLU A 42 7.96 6.06 -6.04
CA GLU A 42 8.51 5.04 -5.13
C GLU A 42 7.67 4.83 -3.86
N ALA A 43 7.03 5.89 -3.35
CA ALA A 43 6.11 5.80 -2.22
C ALA A 43 4.94 4.84 -2.48
N CYS A 44 4.31 4.89 -3.66
CA CYS A 44 3.22 3.99 -4.02
C CYS A 44 3.73 2.56 -4.23
N GLN A 45 4.94 2.39 -4.81
CA GLN A 45 5.55 1.08 -4.98
C GLN A 45 5.85 0.40 -3.63
N ASN A 46 6.32 1.18 -2.65
CA ASN A 46 6.58 0.70 -1.29
C ASN A 46 5.28 0.30 -0.58
N LEU A 47 4.24 1.13 -0.68
CA LEU A 47 2.90 0.79 -0.14
C LEU A 47 2.31 -0.47 -0.80
N ARG A 48 2.56 -0.69 -2.08
CA ARG A 48 2.15 -1.92 -2.77
C ARG A 48 2.87 -3.14 -2.20
N LYS A 49 4.18 -3.07 -2.03
CA LYS A 49 4.97 -4.16 -1.41
C LYS A 49 4.47 -4.44 0.01
N ALA A 50 4.28 -3.40 0.81
CA ALA A 50 3.77 -3.51 2.18
C ALA A 50 2.36 -4.13 2.24
N THR A 51 1.43 -3.71 1.36
CA THR A 51 0.09 -4.32 1.30
C THR A 51 0.12 -5.78 0.86
N TYR A 52 0.99 -6.14 -0.08
CA TYR A 52 1.20 -7.54 -0.50
C TYR A 52 1.76 -8.38 0.65
N GLU A 53 2.79 -7.90 1.33
CA GLU A 53 3.38 -8.56 2.50
C GLU A 53 2.39 -8.67 3.66
N CYS A 54 1.59 -7.64 3.93
CA CYS A 54 0.56 -7.67 4.96
C CYS A 54 -0.47 -8.79 4.67
N LYS A 55 -0.95 -8.88 3.42
CA LYS A 55 -1.86 -9.97 3.01
C LYS A 55 -1.19 -11.34 3.09
N ARG A 56 0.08 -11.45 2.67
CA ARG A 56 0.85 -12.69 2.73
C ARG A 56 1.05 -13.14 4.18
N ASN A 57 1.37 -12.22 5.08
CA ASN A 57 1.57 -12.50 6.51
C ASN A 57 0.25 -12.93 7.20
N MET A 58 -0.92 -12.42 6.76
CA MET A 58 -2.22 -12.89 7.27
C MET A 58 -2.51 -14.36 6.88
N LEU A 59 -2.05 -14.78 5.69
CA LEU A 59 -2.19 -16.16 5.23
C LEU A 59 -1.13 -17.09 5.84
N ASP A 60 0.04 -16.55 6.20
CA ASP A 60 1.12 -17.31 6.82
C ASP A 60 0.88 -17.53 8.33
N MET A 61 0.48 -18.76 8.67
CA MET A 61 0.21 -19.18 10.04
C MET A 61 1.40 -18.99 10.99
N ARG A 62 2.64 -19.05 10.48
CA ARG A 62 3.87 -18.94 11.29
C ARG A 62 4.08 -17.52 11.83
N LYS A 63 3.56 -16.51 11.13
CA LYS A 63 3.70 -15.10 11.48
C LYS A 63 2.54 -14.55 12.30
N ARG A 64 1.44 -15.29 12.42
CA ARG A 64 0.26 -14.88 13.23
C ARG A 64 0.58 -14.65 14.70
N PHE A 65 1.49 -15.45 15.28
CA PHE A 65 1.84 -15.37 16.70
C PHE A 65 2.74 -14.17 17.06
N ARG A 66 3.51 -13.64 16.11
CA ARG A 66 4.45 -12.52 16.35
C ARG A 66 3.89 -11.15 15.98
N GLY A 67 2.65 -11.09 15.48
CA GLY A 67 2.05 -9.87 14.97
C GLY A 67 2.62 -9.44 13.61
N ASN A 68 1.81 -8.70 12.84
CA ASN A 68 2.23 -8.18 11.54
C ASN A 68 2.96 -6.84 11.73
N THR A 69 4.29 -6.84 11.68
CA THR A 69 5.14 -5.64 11.88
C THR A 69 5.20 -4.70 10.67
N VAL A 70 4.60 -5.07 9.54
CA VAL A 70 4.67 -4.34 8.26
C VAL A 70 3.89 -3.01 8.28
N GLY A 71 3.12 -2.73 9.34
CA GLY A 71 2.23 -1.57 9.42
C GLY A 71 2.75 -0.35 10.20
N MET A 72 3.92 -0.41 10.85
CA MET A 72 4.33 0.64 11.79
C MET A 72 5.05 1.85 11.14
N ASP A 73 5.40 1.80 9.86
CA ASP A 73 6.18 2.85 9.21
C ASP A 73 5.35 3.95 8.52
N GLY A 74 4.03 3.77 8.44
CA GLY A 74 3.12 4.75 7.81
C GLY A 74 2.72 5.93 8.70
N GLU A 75 2.79 5.79 10.03
CA GLU A 75 2.40 6.85 10.97
C GLU A 75 3.43 7.99 11.09
N LYS A 76 4.63 7.85 10.51
CA LYS A 76 5.67 8.90 10.61
C LYS A 76 5.43 10.12 9.73
N LYS A 77 4.53 10.07 8.74
CA LYS A 77 4.24 11.25 7.89
C LYS A 77 3.20 12.22 8.46
N GLU A 78 2.43 11.83 9.49
CA GLU A 78 1.50 12.76 10.17
C GLU A 78 2.15 13.53 11.33
N LYS A 79 3.39 13.18 11.73
CA LYS A 79 4.10 13.84 12.84
C LYS A 79 5.22 14.79 12.42
N LEU A 80 5.27 15.17 11.15
CA LEU A 80 6.16 16.22 10.63
C LEU A 80 5.37 17.26 9.82
N MET A 81 4.33 17.81 10.46
CA MET A 81 3.83 19.18 10.24
C MET A 81 3.61 19.81 11.60
#